data_AF-A0A955VM29-F1
#
_entry.id   AF-A0A955VM29-F1
#
_cell.length_a   1.000
_cell.length_b   1.000
_cell.length_c   1.000
_cell.angle_alpha   90.00
_cell.angle_beta   90.00
_cell.angle_gamma   90.00
#
_symmetry.space_group_name_H-M   'P 1'
#
loop_
_entity.id
_entity.type
_entity.pdbx_description
1 polymer ?
#
loop_
_entity_poly.entity_id
_entity_poly.type
_entity_poly.pdbx_seq_one_letter_code
_entity_poly.pdbx_strand_id
1 'polypeptide(L)'
;MTRVSRIALRVALSIAIIAVATSSVSAEPTSRPTQRPTTKTPWAPRTDCTGIYGLPVKTRLRTVELAELMRDPASFAADRLEIRGVVQDVCRKKGCWLLLKSGKHVMRVRFVRYSFFVPTNSKGYGVTVYGRAKVTMIPERLARHYAEESGDPQKAKTIKGPQKTVVFTADWVSLYKLPKR
;
A
#
# COMPACT_ATOMS: atom_id res chain seq x y z
N MET A 1 -47.10 46.92 -25.61
CA MET A 1 -47.26 48.39 -25.70
C MET A 1 -47.18 48.90 -24.27
N THR A 2 -46.28 49.76 -23.77
CA THR A 2 -45.29 50.76 -24.27
C THR A 2 -44.29 51.04 -23.12
N ARG A 3 -43.15 51.77 -23.16
CA ARG A 3 -42.41 52.68 -24.08
C ARG A 3 -40.88 52.52 -23.71
N VAL A 4 -39.87 52.75 -24.57
CA VAL A 4 -39.14 54.03 -24.89
C VAL A 4 -38.56 54.74 -23.64
N SER A 5 -37.32 55.23 -23.52
CA SER A 5 -36.13 55.46 -24.40
C SER A 5 -34.84 55.43 -23.55
N ARG A 6 -33.66 54.95 -24.00
CA ARG A 6 -32.55 55.70 -24.63
C ARG A 6 -32.31 57.18 -24.22
N ILE A 7 -31.33 57.41 -23.33
CA ILE A 7 -30.45 58.62 -23.22
C ILE A 7 -29.11 58.06 -22.66
N ALA A 8 -27.90 58.14 -23.24
CA ALA A 8 -27.18 59.07 -24.12
C ALA A 8 -26.31 60.13 -23.39
N LEU A 9 -24.98 60.01 -23.62
CA LEU A 9 -24.01 61.10 -23.90
C LEU A 9 -23.04 61.62 -22.78
N ARG A 10 -21.81 61.91 -23.25
CA ARG A 10 -20.69 62.69 -22.66
C ARG A 10 -19.90 62.00 -21.54
N VAL A 11 -18.65 61.54 -21.75
CA VAL A 11 -17.40 62.24 -22.14
C VAL A 11 -16.94 63.24 -21.07
N ALA A 12 -15.88 62.85 -20.34
CA ALA A 12 -14.92 63.75 -19.72
C ALA A 12 -13.56 63.05 -19.65
N LEU A 13 -12.54 63.65 -20.29
CA LEU A 13 -11.14 63.25 -20.18
C LEU A 13 -10.57 63.89 -18.91
N SER A 14 -9.87 63.13 -18.05
CA SER A 14 -9.12 63.69 -16.93
C SER A 14 -7.91 62.81 -16.62
N ILE A 15 -6.73 63.39 -16.79
CA ILE A 15 -5.44 62.75 -16.52
C ILE A 15 -5.11 62.95 -15.04
N ALA A 16 -4.82 61.86 -14.33
CA ALA A 16 -4.22 61.91 -13.00
C ALA A 16 -3.15 60.80 -12.88
N ILE A 17 -1.90 61.20 -13.08
CA ILE A 17 -0.72 60.40 -12.71
C ILE A 17 -0.62 60.43 -11.18
N ILE A 18 -0.56 59.28 -10.49
CA ILE A 18 -0.06 59.19 -9.10
C ILE A 18 0.33 57.75 -8.72
N ALA A 19 1.42 57.65 -7.96
CA ALA A 19 1.88 56.55 -7.11
C ALA A 19 2.04 55.13 -7.72
N VAL A 20 3.31 54.79 -7.96
CA VAL A 20 3.81 53.42 -7.79
C VAL A 20 3.53 52.96 -6.35
N ALA A 21 2.81 51.85 -6.21
CA ALA A 21 2.79 51.03 -5.00
C ALA A 21 2.90 49.56 -5.43
N THR A 22 4.12 49.03 -5.43
CA THR A 22 4.35 47.61 -5.75
C THR A 22 3.69 46.75 -4.70
N SER A 23 2.67 46.01 -5.10
CA SER A 23 1.98 45.05 -4.26
C SER A 23 2.90 43.89 -3.91
N SER A 24 3.55 43.98 -2.75
CA SER A 24 4.18 42.84 -2.07
C SER A 24 3.09 41.85 -1.65
N VAL A 25 2.64 41.02 -2.59
CA VAL A 25 1.87 39.82 -2.25
C VAL A 25 2.85 38.89 -1.53
N SER A 26 2.76 38.85 -0.21
CA SER A 26 3.44 37.84 0.60
C SER A 26 2.83 36.49 0.26
N ALA A 27 3.39 35.83 -0.75
CA ALA A 27 3.20 34.41 -0.96
C ALA A 27 3.80 33.70 0.27
N GLU A 28 2.97 33.37 1.25
CA GLU A 28 3.35 32.45 2.31
C GLU A 28 3.84 31.16 1.64
N PRO A 29 5.08 30.70 1.93
CA PRO A 29 5.51 29.38 1.52
C PRO A 29 4.81 28.33 2.40
N THR A 30 3.54 28.09 2.11
CA THR A 30 2.80 26.91 2.60
C THR A 30 3.37 25.66 1.95
N SER A 31 4.51 25.23 2.46
CA SER A 31 4.86 23.82 2.58
C SER A 31 6.02 23.66 3.55
N ARG A 32 5.71 23.18 4.75
CA ARG A 32 6.69 22.41 5.53
C ARG A 32 7.16 21.27 4.62
N PRO A 33 8.46 21.16 4.28
CA PRO A 33 8.93 20.03 3.52
C PRO A 33 8.89 18.80 4.44
N THR A 34 7.76 18.11 4.43
CA THR A 34 7.72 16.71 4.86
C THR A 34 8.53 15.95 3.81
N GLN A 35 9.83 15.88 4.03
CA GLN A 35 10.74 15.12 3.20
C GLN A 35 10.25 13.68 3.16
N ARG A 36 9.58 13.32 2.05
CA ARG A 36 9.48 11.93 1.63
C ARG A 36 10.91 11.38 1.65
N PRO A 37 11.20 10.23 2.30
CA PRO A 37 12.56 9.71 2.34
C PRO A 37 13.07 9.37 0.94
N THR A 38 13.72 10.35 0.28
CA THR A 38 14.36 10.21 -1.02
C THR A 38 15.78 9.74 -0.83
N THR A 39 15.95 8.59 -0.18
CA THR A 39 17.25 7.93 -0.11
C THR A 39 17.21 6.71 -1.01
N LYS A 40 17.90 6.81 -2.16
CA LYS A 40 18.20 5.69 -3.07
C LYS A 40 19.23 4.73 -2.45
N THR A 41 19.11 4.46 -1.15
CA THR A 41 19.97 3.51 -0.45
C THR A 41 19.42 2.11 -0.73
N PRO A 42 20.25 1.16 -1.21
CA PRO A 42 19.88 -0.25 -1.17
C PRO A 42 19.43 -0.64 0.23
N TRP A 43 18.46 -1.55 0.34
CA TRP A 43 17.88 -1.95 1.61
C TRP A 43 18.95 -2.44 2.60
N ALA A 44 19.41 -1.57 3.49
CA ALA A 44 20.29 -1.96 4.59
C ALA A 44 19.51 -2.92 5.51
N PRO A 45 20.05 -4.08 5.90
CA PRO A 45 19.37 -5.01 6.78
C PRO A 45 19.01 -4.30 8.09
N ARG A 46 17.71 -4.14 8.36
CA ARG A 46 17.24 -3.51 9.59
C ARG A 46 17.14 -4.58 10.68
N THR A 47 17.78 -4.35 11.82
CA THR A 47 17.64 -5.21 13.01
C THR A 47 16.20 -5.23 13.52
N ASP A 48 15.52 -4.07 13.45
CA ASP A 48 14.09 -3.94 13.74
C ASP A 48 13.27 -3.95 12.44
N CYS A 49 12.28 -4.85 12.36
CA CYS A 49 11.36 -4.94 11.23
C CYS A 49 10.09 -4.11 11.43
N THR A 50 9.93 -3.41 12.55
CA THR A 50 8.76 -2.59 12.87
C THR A 50 8.64 -1.40 11.91
N GLY A 51 7.43 -1.15 11.40
CA GLY A 51 7.15 -0.01 10.54
C GLY A 51 5.94 -0.21 9.63
N ILE A 52 5.62 0.81 8.83
CA ILE A 52 4.63 0.75 7.75
C ILE A 52 5.37 0.76 6.41
N TYR A 53 4.98 -0.17 5.54
CA TYR A 53 5.53 -0.39 4.20
C TYR A 53 4.41 -0.22 3.17
N GLY A 54 4.68 0.47 2.07
CA GLY A 54 3.64 0.88 1.12
C GLY A 54 2.98 2.21 1.50
N LEU A 55 1.74 2.42 1.06
CA LEU A 55 1.01 3.68 1.27
C LEU A 55 -0.25 3.44 2.13
N PRO A 56 -0.25 3.79 3.42
CA PRO A 56 -1.42 3.64 4.27
C PRO A 56 -2.56 4.57 3.82
N VAL A 57 -3.79 4.04 3.85
CA VAL A 57 -5.01 4.83 3.55
C VAL A 57 -5.57 5.44 4.84
N LYS A 58 -6.22 6.60 4.73
CA LYS A 58 -6.82 7.34 5.87
C LYS A 58 -8.29 7.00 6.14
N THR A 59 -8.89 6.12 5.34
CA THR A 59 -10.30 5.73 5.44
C THR A 59 -10.52 4.65 6.50
N ARG A 60 -11.76 4.53 7.04
CA ARG A 60 -12.14 3.38 7.88
C ARG A 60 -11.84 2.07 7.12
N LEU A 61 -11.19 1.14 7.80
CA LEU A 61 -10.79 -0.16 7.26
C LEU A 61 -11.82 -1.22 7.65
N ARG A 62 -12.13 -2.14 6.73
CA ARG A 62 -12.94 -3.33 7.02
C ARG A 62 -11.99 -4.45 7.46
N THR A 63 -11.83 -4.62 8.77
CA THR A 63 -11.04 -5.73 9.32
C THR A 63 -11.84 -7.03 9.23
N VAL A 64 -11.20 -8.10 8.74
CA VAL A 64 -11.79 -9.44 8.58
C VAL A 64 -10.81 -10.48 9.09
N GLU A 65 -11.31 -11.51 9.78
CA GLU A 65 -10.47 -12.61 10.26
C GLU A 65 -10.00 -13.50 9.10
N LEU A 66 -8.74 -13.94 9.14
CA LEU A 66 -8.21 -14.78 8.06
C LEU A 66 -9.02 -16.07 7.88
N ALA A 67 -9.53 -16.65 8.98
CA ALA A 67 -10.35 -17.85 8.94
C ALA A 67 -11.70 -17.61 8.22
N GLU A 68 -12.23 -16.39 8.25
CA GLU A 68 -13.46 -16.00 7.55
C GLU A 68 -13.19 -15.83 6.05
N LEU A 69 -12.16 -15.07 5.67
CA LEU A 69 -11.73 -14.94 4.27
C LEU A 69 -11.41 -16.30 3.64
N MET A 70 -10.77 -17.20 4.38
CA MET A 70 -10.40 -18.54 3.88
C MET A 70 -11.58 -19.51 3.83
N ARG A 71 -12.73 -19.19 4.45
CA ARG A 71 -13.97 -19.99 4.37
C ARG A 71 -14.71 -19.69 3.07
N ASP A 72 -14.93 -18.42 2.76
CA ASP A 72 -15.55 -17.97 1.52
C ASP A 72 -14.79 -16.76 0.93
N PRO A 73 -13.72 -16.98 0.15
CA PRO A 73 -12.97 -15.91 -0.49
C PRO A 73 -13.71 -15.27 -1.67
N ALA A 74 -14.85 -15.81 -2.13
CA ALA A 74 -15.63 -15.23 -3.21
C ALA A 74 -16.48 -14.04 -2.72
N SER A 75 -17.07 -14.15 -1.52
CA SER A 75 -17.83 -13.07 -0.88
C SER A 75 -17.05 -11.75 -0.71
N PHE A 76 -15.72 -11.84 -0.62
CA PHE A 76 -14.82 -10.68 -0.43
C PHE A 76 -14.09 -10.22 -1.71
N ALA A 77 -14.40 -10.77 -2.89
CA ALA A 77 -13.58 -10.56 -4.09
C ALA A 77 -13.53 -9.09 -4.56
N ALA A 78 -14.57 -8.29 -4.27
CA ALA A 78 -14.65 -6.86 -4.60
C ALA A 78 -14.12 -5.94 -3.49
N ASP A 79 -13.85 -6.47 -2.29
CA ASP A 79 -13.51 -5.70 -1.11
C ASP A 79 -12.04 -5.27 -1.02
N ARG A 80 -11.78 -4.31 -0.14
CA ARG A 80 -10.46 -4.03 0.41
C ARG A 80 -10.52 -4.31 1.91
N LEU A 81 -9.75 -5.30 2.36
CA LEU A 81 -9.79 -5.82 3.73
C LEU A 81 -8.53 -5.45 4.50
N GLU A 82 -8.65 -5.25 5.80
CA GLU A 82 -7.53 -5.36 6.74
C GLU A 82 -7.52 -6.78 7.34
N ILE A 83 -6.36 -7.42 7.36
CA ILE A 83 -6.18 -8.76 7.95
C ILE A 83 -4.94 -8.74 8.84
N ARG A 84 -5.04 -9.36 10.02
CA ARG A 84 -3.96 -9.43 11.02
C ARG A 84 -3.46 -10.86 11.19
N GLY A 85 -2.21 -11.00 11.61
CA GLY A 85 -1.59 -12.29 11.89
C GLY A 85 -0.12 -12.18 12.25
N VAL A 86 0.62 -13.25 11.99
CA VAL A 86 2.08 -13.35 12.20
C VAL A 86 2.76 -13.68 10.88
N VAL A 87 3.93 -13.10 10.62
CA VAL A 87 4.78 -13.47 9.49
C VAL A 87 5.34 -14.87 9.73
N GLN A 88 4.75 -15.89 9.09
CA GLN A 88 5.26 -17.25 9.15
C GLN A 88 6.54 -17.41 8.34
N ASP A 89 6.62 -16.71 7.20
CA ASP A 89 7.78 -16.72 6.32
C ASP A 89 7.79 -15.51 5.39
N VAL A 90 8.93 -15.26 4.74
CA VAL A 90 9.14 -14.11 3.86
C VAL A 90 10.13 -14.47 2.76
N CYS A 91 9.98 -13.88 1.57
CA CYS A 91 10.93 -14.04 0.47
C CYS A 91 12.36 -13.69 0.94
N ARG A 92 13.21 -14.70 1.13
CA ARG A 92 14.57 -14.52 1.65
C ARG A 92 15.48 -13.71 0.72
N LYS A 93 15.20 -13.71 -0.58
CA LYS A 93 16.01 -13.01 -1.59
C LYS A 93 15.90 -11.48 -1.52
N LYS A 94 14.69 -10.97 -1.24
CA LYS A 94 14.37 -9.53 -1.43
C LYS A 94 13.09 -9.04 -0.74
N GLY A 95 12.42 -9.89 0.03
CA GLY A 95 11.24 -9.51 0.80
C GLY A 95 10.05 -9.02 -0.05
N CYS A 96 9.80 -9.60 -1.23
CA CYS A 96 8.72 -9.18 -2.13
C CYS A 96 7.36 -9.88 -1.92
N TRP A 97 7.33 -10.85 -1.01
CA TRP A 97 6.12 -11.51 -0.53
C TRP A 97 6.36 -12.01 0.90
N LEU A 98 5.27 -12.22 1.64
CA LEU A 98 5.29 -12.91 2.94
C LEU A 98 4.17 -13.96 3.04
N LEU A 99 4.32 -14.90 3.97
CA LEU A 99 3.25 -15.79 4.42
C LEU A 99 2.66 -15.21 5.71
N LEU A 100 1.40 -14.78 5.66
CA LEU A 100 0.65 -14.39 6.85
C LEU A 100 -0.05 -15.63 7.41
N LYS A 101 0.19 -15.92 8.70
CA LYS A 101 -0.49 -16.99 9.44
C LYS A 101 -1.40 -16.40 10.51
N SER A 102 -2.63 -16.91 10.60
CA SER A 102 -3.52 -16.71 11.74
C SER A 102 -4.25 -18.03 12.04
N GLY A 103 -4.20 -18.47 13.30
CA GLY A 103 -4.64 -19.81 13.70
C GLY A 103 -3.98 -20.92 12.87
N LYS A 104 -4.82 -21.78 12.26
CA LYS A 104 -4.41 -22.85 11.34
C LYS A 104 -4.24 -22.39 9.88
N HIS A 105 -4.63 -21.16 9.53
CA HIS A 105 -4.67 -20.67 8.16
C HIS A 105 -3.38 -19.92 7.79
N VAL A 106 -2.96 -20.09 6.54
CA VAL A 106 -1.77 -19.46 5.96
C VAL A 106 -2.15 -18.89 4.59
N MET A 107 -1.76 -17.64 4.33
CA MET A 107 -2.09 -16.93 3.10
C MET A 107 -0.86 -16.26 2.50
N ARG A 108 -0.76 -16.30 1.16
CA ARG A 108 0.31 -15.63 0.40
C ARG A 108 -0.01 -14.15 0.31
N VAL A 109 0.83 -13.28 0.86
CA VAL A 109 0.73 -11.83 0.67
C VAL A 109 1.80 -11.38 -0.31
N ARG A 110 1.39 -10.72 -1.40
CA ARG A 110 2.25 -10.05 -2.38
C ARG A 110 1.95 -8.55 -2.36
N PHE A 111 2.90 -7.73 -2.82
CA PHE A 111 2.75 -6.27 -2.80
C PHE A 111 2.29 -5.73 -4.14
N VAL A 112 1.34 -4.78 -4.11
CA VAL A 112 0.70 -4.22 -5.30
C VAL A 112 1.74 -3.69 -6.28
N ARG A 113 1.67 -4.11 -7.55
CA ARG A 113 2.63 -3.72 -8.61
C ARG A 113 4.12 -3.82 -8.21
N TYR A 114 4.48 -4.67 -7.24
CA TYR A 114 5.86 -4.78 -6.73
C TYR A 114 6.41 -3.46 -6.14
N SER A 115 5.53 -2.60 -5.59
CA SER A 115 5.83 -1.20 -5.25
C SER A 115 6.63 -0.98 -3.96
N PHE A 116 6.76 -2.00 -3.11
CA PHE A 116 7.56 -1.98 -1.89
C PHE A 116 7.98 -3.41 -1.53
N PHE A 117 8.91 -3.53 -0.57
CA PHE A 117 9.34 -4.79 0.03
C PHE A 117 9.20 -4.71 1.56
N VAL A 118 9.40 -5.83 2.24
CA VAL A 118 9.49 -5.95 3.70
C VAL A 118 10.86 -6.53 4.08
N PRO A 119 11.33 -6.40 5.34
CA PRO A 119 12.61 -6.97 5.76
C PRO A 119 12.63 -8.50 5.58
N THR A 120 13.73 -9.06 5.06
CA THR A 120 13.88 -10.51 4.86
C THR A 120 14.02 -11.29 6.18
N ASN A 121 14.26 -10.59 7.29
CA ASN A 121 14.29 -11.08 8.66
C ASN A 121 12.97 -10.85 9.45
N SER A 122 11.87 -10.46 8.77
CA SER A 122 10.57 -10.18 9.42
C SER A 122 9.80 -11.40 9.94
N LYS A 123 10.33 -12.63 9.79
CA LYS A 123 9.71 -13.85 10.31
C LYS A 123 9.51 -13.77 11.83
N GLY A 124 8.31 -14.11 12.28
CA GLY A 124 7.90 -14.02 13.69
C GLY A 124 7.36 -12.65 14.13
N TYR A 125 7.46 -11.60 13.31
CA TYR A 125 6.80 -10.32 13.62
C TYR A 125 5.28 -10.44 13.47
N GLY A 126 4.56 -9.64 14.25
CA GLY A 126 3.15 -9.37 14.02
C GLY A 126 2.97 -8.55 12.75
N VAL A 127 1.90 -8.83 12.01
CA VAL A 127 1.65 -8.19 10.72
C VAL A 127 0.18 -7.85 10.54
N THR A 128 -0.06 -6.61 10.10
CA THR A 128 -1.34 -6.14 9.59
C THR A 128 -1.17 -5.85 8.10
N VAL A 129 -2.03 -6.40 7.25
CA VAL A 129 -2.01 -6.18 5.79
C VAL A 129 -3.32 -5.57 5.35
N TYR A 130 -3.26 -4.65 4.38
CA TYR A 130 -4.45 -4.09 3.75
C TYR A 130 -4.39 -4.21 2.23
N GLY A 131 -5.49 -4.65 1.63
CA GLY A 131 -5.59 -4.85 0.19
C GLY A 131 -6.67 -5.84 -0.21
N ARG A 132 -6.45 -6.57 -1.31
CA ARG A 132 -7.47 -7.42 -1.94
C ARG A 132 -7.06 -8.89 -1.97
N ALA A 133 -8.00 -9.78 -1.66
CA ALA A 133 -7.83 -11.23 -1.85
C ALA A 133 -8.26 -11.67 -3.25
N LYS A 134 -7.58 -12.67 -3.81
CA LYS A 134 -7.99 -13.35 -5.04
C LYS A 134 -7.66 -14.83 -5.00
N VAL A 135 -8.64 -15.68 -5.30
CA VAL A 135 -8.41 -17.10 -5.60
C VAL A 135 -7.73 -17.19 -6.97
N THR A 136 -6.62 -17.92 -7.05
CA THR A 136 -5.86 -18.07 -8.29
C THR A 136 -5.26 -19.47 -8.41
N MET A 137 -5.10 -19.94 -9.64
CA MET A 137 -4.25 -21.07 -9.97
C MET A 137 -2.85 -20.53 -10.24
N ILE A 138 -1.86 -20.88 -9.41
CA ILE A 138 -0.45 -20.61 -9.72
C ILE A 138 0.15 -21.79 -10.49
N PRO A 139 0.93 -21.56 -11.57
CA PRO A 139 1.58 -22.65 -12.30
C PRO A 139 2.67 -23.30 -11.45
N GLU A 140 2.97 -24.57 -11.73
CA GLU A 140 3.99 -25.37 -11.04
C GLU A 140 5.31 -24.61 -10.85
N ARG A 141 5.84 -24.02 -11.95
CA ARG A 141 7.09 -23.23 -11.93
C ARG A 141 7.08 -22.10 -10.89
N LEU A 142 5.95 -21.40 -10.73
CA LEU A 142 5.83 -20.31 -9.77
C LEU A 142 5.72 -20.84 -8.33
N ALA A 143 5.00 -21.95 -8.14
CA ALA A 143 4.92 -22.63 -6.85
C ALA A 143 6.30 -23.16 -6.39
N ARG A 144 7.10 -23.74 -7.30
CA ARG A 144 8.50 -24.14 -7.06
C ARG A 144 9.37 -22.95 -6.67
N HIS A 145 9.33 -21.88 -7.46
CA HIS A 145 10.12 -20.66 -7.20
C HIS A 145 9.84 -20.07 -5.81
N TYR A 146 8.58 -20.06 -5.38
CA TYR A 146 8.25 -19.61 -4.03
C TYR A 146 8.80 -20.53 -2.92
N ALA A 147 8.86 -21.84 -3.12
CA ALA A 147 9.48 -22.76 -2.16
C ALA A 147 11.01 -22.55 -2.10
N GLU A 148 11.67 -22.32 -3.22
CA GLU A 148 13.09 -21.91 -3.27
C GLU A 148 13.33 -20.58 -2.53
N GLU A 149 12.45 -19.58 -2.72
CA GLU A 149 12.53 -18.28 -2.03
C GLU A 149 12.21 -18.35 -0.52
N SER A 150 11.53 -19.42 -0.07
CA SER A 150 11.37 -19.79 1.34
C SER A 150 12.65 -20.44 1.90
N GLY A 151 13.55 -20.90 1.03
CA GLY A 151 14.73 -21.70 1.38
C GLY A 151 14.45 -23.19 1.57
N ASP A 152 13.34 -23.70 1.00
CA ASP A 152 13.00 -25.13 0.99
C ASP A 152 13.21 -25.76 -0.42
N PRO A 153 14.45 -25.91 -0.92
CA PRO A 153 14.68 -26.41 -2.28
C PRO A 153 14.21 -27.87 -2.49
N GLN A 154 14.15 -28.69 -1.44
CA GLN A 154 13.60 -30.05 -1.56
C GLN A 154 12.07 -30.03 -1.75
N LYS A 155 11.36 -29.12 -1.09
CA LYS A 155 9.92 -28.89 -1.28
C LYS A 155 9.61 -28.37 -2.68
N ALA A 156 10.50 -27.58 -3.28
CA ALA A 156 10.36 -27.16 -4.67
C ALA A 156 10.33 -28.37 -5.63
N LYS A 157 11.20 -29.37 -5.43
CA LYS A 157 11.26 -30.56 -6.29
C LYS A 157 9.98 -31.42 -6.23
N THR A 158 9.33 -31.50 -5.07
CA THR A 158 8.14 -32.34 -4.86
C THR A 158 6.83 -31.70 -5.36
N ILE A 159 6.76 -30.38 -5.55
CA ILE A 159 5.58 -29.73 -6.12
C ILE A 159 5.37 -30.19 -7.58
N LYS A 160 4.16 -30.65 -7.88
CA LYS A 160 3.69 -31.06 -9.21
C LYS A 160 2.33 -30.41 -9.51
N GLY A 161 2.14 -30.00 -10.76
CA GLY A 161 0.90 -29.40 -11.27
C GLY A 161 0.60 -27.97 -10.77
N PRO A 162 -0.40 -27.30 -11.36
CA PRO A 162 -0.90 -26.01 -10.89
C PRO A 162 -1.50 -26.10 -9.48
N GLN A 163 -1.30 -25.07 -8.66
CA GLN A 163 -1.77 -25.04 -7.26
C GLN A 163 -2.89 -23.99 -7.11
N LYS A 164 -4.05 -24.40 -6.59
CA LYS A 164 -5.13 -23.47 -6.22
C LYS A 164 -4.78 -22.80 -4.89
N THR A 165 -4.77 -21.47 -4.83
CA THR A 165 -4.39 -20.74 -3.61
C THR A 165 -5.06 -19.37 -3.53
N VAL A 166 -5.20 -18.84 -2.30
CA VAL A 166 -5.62 -17.46 -2.06
C VAL A 166 -4.36 -16.58 -2.00
N VAL A 167 -4.27 -15.62 -2.92
CA VAL A 167 -3.23 -14.59 -2.92
C VAL A 167 -3.85 -13.27 -2.51
N PHE A 168 -3.29 -12.66 -1.49
CA PHE A 168 -3.60 -11.31 -1.05
C PHE A 168 -2.63 -10.34 -1.69
N THR A 169 -3.15 -9.32 -2.38
CA THR A 169 -2.35 -8.22 -2.94
C THR A 169 -2.51 -7.03 -2.02
N ALA A 170 -1.47 -6.75 -1.21
CA ALA A 170 -1.47 -5.67 -0.24
C ALA A 170 -0.97 -4.35 -0.86
N ASP A 171 -1.67 -3.26 -0.55
CA ASP A 171 -1.27 -1.88 -0.88
C ASP A 171 -0.39 -1.27 0.22
N TRP A 172 -0.55 -1.75 1.46
CA TRP A 172 0.38 -1.49 2.56
C TRP A 172 0.41 -2.66 3.55
N VAL A 173 1.50 -2.72 4.32
CA VAL A 173 1.75 -3.66 5.40
C VAL A 173 2.30 -2.91 6.60
N SER A 174 1.77 -3.17 7.80
CA SER A 174 2.42 -2.77 9.05
C SER A 174 3.00 -4.00 9.74
N LEU A 175 4.28 -3.92 10.10
CA LEU A 175 4.97 -4.89 10.93
C LEU A 175 5.18 -4.33 12.32
N TYR A 176 5.04 -5.18 13.33
CA TYR A 176 5.23 -4.83 14.73
C TYR A 176 5.79 -6.01 15.53
N LYS A 177 6.54 -5.71 16.59
CA LYS A 177 7.02 -6.73 17.53
C LYS A 177 5.83 -7.34 18.27
N LEU A 178 5.78 -8.67 18.33
CA LEU A 178 4.90 -9.36 19.27
C LEU A 178 5.47 -9.22 20.69
N PRO A 179 4.62 -9.16 21.73
CA PRO A 179 5.10 -9.28 23.10
C PRO A 179 5.82 -10.62 23.28
N LYS A 180 6.92 -10.62 24.03
CA LYS A 180 7.54 -11.87 24.49
C LYS A 180 6.51 -12.58 25.38
N ARG A 181 6.26 -13.85 25.09
CA ARG A 181 5.56 -14.77 25.99
C ARG A 181 6.55 -15.37 26.97
#